data_AF-A0A6J7KIZ8-F1
#
_entry.id   AF-A0A6J7KIZ8-F1
#
_cell.length_a   1.000
_cell.length_b   1.000
_cell.length_c   1.000
_cell.angle_alpha   90.00
_cell.angle_beta   90.00
_cell.angle_gamma   90.00
#
_symmetry.space_group_name_H-M   'P 1'
#
loop_
_entity.id
_entity.type
_entity.pdbx_description
1 polymer ?
#
loop_
_entity_poly.entity_id
_entity_poly.type
_entity_poly.pdbx_seq_one_letter_code
_entity_poly.pdbx_strand_id
1 'polypeptide(L)'
;MAFGQQSGPPASAKLIGEIESLLERAGFSSLREARHIYGLTQRQAGGKFTTGEANELIARLLAGEGELDSEQAAAAVDAIVVSEQRAAKRGAAKQDELLAAVPDDALADELVRRGWVCMPPA
;
A
#
# COMPACT_ATOMS: atom_id res chain seq x y z
N MET A 1 19.84 2.81 -27.83
CA MET A 1 19.09 3.53 -26.77
C MET A 1 19.01 2.60 -25.55
N ALA A 2 19.76 2.89 -24.49
CA ALA A 2 19.88 2.01 -23.33
C ALA A 2 18.81 2.33 -22.28
N PHE A 3 17.75 1.52 -22.23
CA PHE A 3 16.76 1.56 -21.17
C PHE A 3 17.39 1.09 -19.85
N GLY A 4 17.37 1.92 -18.81
CA GLY A 4 17.80 1.55 -17.46
C GLY A 4 19.04 2.25 -16.91
N GLN A 5 19.69 3.13 -17.67
CA GLN A 5 20.71 4.03 -17.10
C GLN A 5 20.02 5.18 -16.37
N GLN A 6 20.40 5.39 -15.12
CA GLN A 6 19.93 6.49 -14.30
C GLN A 6 20.46 7.78 -14.94
N SER A 7 19.58 8.62 -15.52
CA SER A 7 19.95 9.86 -16.20
C SER A 7 20.37 10.95 -15.21
N GLY A 8 21.45 10.73 -14.48
CA GLY A 8 22.09 11.74 -13.64
C GLY A 8 22.31 11.35 -12.18
N PRO A 9 22.93 12.26 -11.41
CA PRO A 9 23.22 12.06 -10.00
C PRO A 9 21.93 11.86 -9.20
N PRO A 10 21.98 11.05 -8.12
CA PRO A 10 20.84 10.88 -7.23
C PRO A 10 20.45 12.21 -6.58
N ALA A 11 19.15 12.42 -6.40
CA ALA A 11 18.64 13.60 -5.70
C ALA A 11 19.14 13.61 -4.25
N SER A 12 19.42 14.80 -3.73
CA SER A 12 19.76 14.97 -2.32
C SER A 12 18.55 14.68 -1.42
N ALA A 13 18.79 14.22 -0.20
CA ALA A 13 17.72 13.98 0.78
C ALA A 13 16.87 15.22 1.06
N LYS A 14 17.45 16.43 0.95
CA LYS A 14 16.72 17.70 1.11
C LYS A 14 15.66 17.90 0.02
N LEU A 15 16.02 17.61 -1.24
CA LEU A 15 15.08 17.72 -2.37
C LEU A 15 13.94 16.70 -2.23
N ILE A 16 14.24 15.49 -1.77
CA ILE A 16 13.22 14.46 -1.53
C ILE A 16 12.27 14.91 -0.41
N GLY A 17 12.79 15.44 0.70
CA GLY A 17 11.97 15.98 1.78
C GLY A 17 11.13 17.19 1.37
N GLU A 18 11.62 18.03 0.45
CA GLU A 18 10.85 19.12 -0.12
C GLU A 18 9.68 18.61 -0.97
N ILE A 19 9.90 17.58 -1.80
CA ILE A 19 8.83 16.92 -2.55
C ILE A 19 7.78 16.33 -1.59
N GLU A 20 8.21 15.63 -0.55
CA GLU A 20 7.29 15.04 0.44
C GLU A 20 6.45 16.12 1.14
N SER A 21 7.07 17.23 1.55
CA SER A 21 6.35 18.34 2.17
C SER A 21 5.36 19.02 1.22
N LEU A 22 5.72 19.17 -0.06
CA LEU A 22 4.81 19.71 -1.09
C LEU A 22 3.64 18.76 -1.38
N LEU A 23 3.88 17.45 -1.38
CA LEU A 23 2.85 16.44 -1.56
C LEU A 23 1.87 16.38 -0.39
N GLU A 24 2.37 16.49 0.85
CA GLU A 24 1.52 16.59 2.04
C GLU A 24 0.60 17.81 1.98
N ARG A 25 1.13 18.95 1.54
CA ARG A 25 0.33 20.18 1.34
C ARG A 25 -0.73 20.02 0.25
N ALA A 26 -0.47 19.19 -0.76
CA ALA A 26 -1.41 18.81 -1.80
C ALA A 26 -2.36 17.66 -1.38
N GLY A 27 -2.28 17.18 -0.13
CA GLY A 27 -3.18 16.17 0.43
C GLY A 27 -2.74 14.71 0.27
N PHE A 28 -1.51 14.46 -0.19
CA PHE A 28 -0.99 13.09 -0.34
C PHE A 28 -0.20 12.66 0.89
N SER A 29 -0.44 11.43 1.35
CA SER A 29 0.27 10.86 2.50
C SER A 29 1.64 10.27 2.14
N SER A 30 1.88 9.95 0.87
CA SER A 30 3.13 9.34 0.41
C SER A 30 3.37 9.49 -1.09
N LEU A 31 4.65 9.35 -1.49
CA LEU A 31 5.07 9.24 -2.90
C LEU A 31 4.41 8.08 -3.65
N ARG A 32 3.97 7.04 -2.93
CA ARG A 32 3.29 5.89 -3.50
C ARG A 32 1.86 6.21 -3.91
N GLU A 33 1.19 7.04 -3.13
CA GLU A 33 -0.17 7.53 -3.42
C GLU A 33 -0.13 8.55 -4.57
N ALA A 34 0.80 9.51 -4.48
CA ALA A 34 1.06 10.49 -5.52
C ALA A 34 1.50 9.86 -6.86
N ARG A 35 1.95 8.60 -6.85
CA ARG A 35 2.42 7.88 -8.04
C ARG A 35 1.44 7.93 -9.19
N HIS A 36 0.16 7.65 -8.92
CA HIS A 36 -0.84 7.51 -9.97
C HIS A 36 -1.24 8.86 -10.56
N ILE A 37 -1.29 9.90 -9.73
CA ILE A 37 -1.69 11.25 -10.13
C ILE A 37 -0.57 11.95 -10.89
N TYR A 38 0.66 11.89 -10.37
CA TYR A 38 1.82 12.55 -10.96
C TYR A 38 2.57 11.71 -12.00
N GLY A 39 2.08 10.51 -12.31
CA GLY A 39 2.69 9.58 -13.26
C GLY A 39 4.07 9.08 -12.84
N LEU A 40 4.33 8.97 -11.53
CA LEU A 40 5.64 8.58 -11.04
C LEU A 40 5.95 7.10 -11.37
N THR A 41 7.20 6.83 -11.67
CA THR A 41 7.70 5.46 -11.83
C THR A 41 7.73 4.73 -10.49
N GLN A 42 7.77 3.39 -10.50
CA GLN A 42 7.88 2.60 -9.28
C GLN A 42 9.14 2.96 -8.46
N ARG A 43 10.24 3.29 -9.15
CA ARG A 43 11.49 3.75 -8.55
C ARG A 43 11.30 5.07 -7.79
N GLN A 44 10.65 6.04 -8.42
CA GLN A 44 10.35 7.35 -7.85
C GLN A 44 9.34 7.27 -6.69
N ALA A 45 8.32 6.42 -6.80
CA ALA A 45 7.40 6.10 -5.71
C ALA A 45 8.09 5.47 -4.49
N GLY A 46 9.31 4.95 -4.66
CA GLY A 46 10.20 4.50 -3.59
C GLY A 46 11.23 5.54 -3.14
N GLY A 47 11.04 6.83 -3.47
CA GLY A 47 11.92 7.93 -3.07
C GLY A 47 13.20 8.08 -3.89
N LYS A 48 13.41 7.26 -4.94
CA LYS A 48 14.66 7.26 -5.70
C LYS A 48 14.56 8.18 -6.91
N PHE A 49 14.87 9.46 -6.73
CA PHE A 49 14.91 10.46 -7.81
C PHE A 49 16.35 10.75 -8.26
N THR A 50 16.53 11.19 -9.50
CA THR A 50 17.71 11.98 -9.89
C THR A 50 17.48 13.44 -9.56
N THR A 51 18.54 14.25 -9.48
CA THR A 51 18.41 15.70 -9.23
C THR A 51 17.53 16.39 -10.27
N GLY A 52 17.65 16.01 -11.55
CA GLY A 52 16.80 16.54 -12.62
C GLY A 52 15.33 16.18 -12.42
N GLU A 53 15.05 14.89 -12.20
CA GLU A 53 13.69 14.40 -11.97
C GLU A 53 13.04 15.05 -10.73
N ALA A 54 13.80 15.27 -9.66
CA ALA A 54 13.31 15.90 -8.44
C ALA A 54 12.92 17.37 -8.68
N ASN A 55 13.79 18.14 -9.33
CA ASN A 55 13.50 19.55 -9.64
C ASN A 55 12.31 19.71 -10.59
N GLU A 56 12.18 18.84 -11.59
CA GLU A 56 11.02 18.82 -12.49
C GLU A 56 9.72 18.53 -11.74
N LEU A 57 9.74 17.59 -10.78
CA LEU A 57 8.57 17.30 -9.96
C LEU A 57 8.22 18.45 -9.03
N ILE A 58 9.21 19.08 -8.38
CA ILE A 58 9.00 20.27 -7.54
C ILE A 58 8.37 21.40 -8.36
N ALA A 59 8.86 21.66 -9.58
CA ALA A 59 8.30 22.69 -10.44
C ALA A 59 6.83 22.43 -10.80
N ARG A 60 6.45 21.18 -11.10
CA ARG A 60 5.05 20.79 -11.36
C ARG A 60 4.16 20.94 -10.12
N LEU A 61 4.66 20.53 -8.95
CA LEU A 61 3.95 20.66 -7.67
C LEU A 61 3.70 22.13 -7.32
N LEU A 62 4.68 23.00 -7.50
CA LEU A 62 4.54 24.44 -7.29
C LEU A 62 3.61 25.11 -8.30
N ALA A 63 3.49 24.56 -9.51
CA ALA A 63 2.52 24.99 -10.52
C ALA A 63 1.08 24.54 -10.21
N GLY A 64 0.87 23.70 -9.19
CA GLY A 64 -0.44 23.16 -8.84
C GLY A 64 -0.92 22.05 -9.77
N GLU A 65 -0.05 21.50 -10.62
CA GLU A 65 -0.40 20.34 -11.42
C GLU A 65 -0.62 19.14 -10.49
N GLY A 66 -1.71 18.39 -10.65
CA GLY A 66 -1.96 17.15 -9.90
C GLY A 66 -2.54 17.31 -8.49
N GLU A 67 -3.05 18.49 -8.12
CA GLU A 67 -3.95 18.62 -6.96
C GLU A 67 -5.13 17.65 -7.15
N LEU A 68 -5.32 16.73 -6.20
CA LEU A 68 -6.43 15.78 -6.25
C LEU A 68 -7.72 16.58 -6.19
N ASP A 69 -8.50 16.52 -7.25
CA ASP A 69 -9.89 16.93 -7.12
C ASP A 69 -10.56 16.01 -6.09
N SER A 70 -11.46 16.56 -5.31
CA SER A 70 -12.11 15.88 -4.18
C SER A 70 -12.69 14.50 -4.53
N GLU A 71 -13.11 14.32 -5.78
CA GLU A 71 -13.60 13.05 -6.35
C GLU A 71 -12.52 11.97 -6.47
N GLN A 72 -11.29 12.33 -6.85
CA GLN A 72 -10.20 11.37 -6.99
C GLN A 72 -9.65 10.95 -5.62
N ALA A 73 -9.66 11.85 -4.64
CA ALA A 73 -9.35 11.51 -3.26
C ALA A 73 -10.35 10.49 -2.69
N ALA A 74 -11.65 10.68 -2.94
CA ALA A 74 -12.69 9.73 -2.52
C ALA A 74 -12.49 8.33 -3.17
N ALA A 75 -12.18 8.29 -4.47
CA ALA A 75 -11.94 7.04 -5.18
C ALA A 75 -10.70 6.28 -4.66
N ALA A 76 -9.66 6.99 -4.21
CA ALA A 76 -8.47 6.37 -3.63
C ALA A 76 -8.77 5.71 -2.28
N VAL A 77 -9.57 6.37 -1.44
CA VAL A 77 -10.01 5.82 -0.15
C VAL A 77 -10.84 4.54 -0.36
N ASP A 78 -11.79 4.56 -1.30
CA ASP A 78 -12.59 3.38 -1.63
C ASP A 78 -11.72 2.22 -2.13
N ALA A 79 -10.72 2.49 -2.96
CA ALA A 79 -9.80 1.48 -3.45
C ALA A 79 -8.99 0.82 -2.32
N ILE A 80 -8.57 1.60 -1.32
CA ILE A 80 -7.86 1.09 -0.13
C ILE A 80 -8.78 0.17 0.67
N VAL A 81 -10.01 0.62 0.98
CA VAL A 81 -10.99 -0.17 1.75
C VAL A 81 -11.29 -1.51 1.08
N VAL A 82 -11.50 -1.51 -0.24
CA VAL A 82 -11.75 -2.74 -1.01
C VAL A 82 -10.54 -3.69 -0.95
N SER A 83 -9.32 -3.15 -0.98
CA SER A 83 -8.10 -3.94 -0.91
C SER A 83 -7.91 -4.63 0.45
N GLU A 84 -8.21 -3.91 1.54
CA GLU A 84 -8.17 -4.42 2.91
C GLU A 84 -9.24 -5.50 3.13
N GLN A 85 -10.47 -5.28 2.65
CA GLN A 85 -11.54 -6.26 2.70
C GLN A 85 -11.15 -7.57 1.99
N ARG A 86 -10.51 -7.47 0.81
CA ARG A 86 -9.99 -8.65 0.11
C ARG A 86 -8.85 -9.33 0.87
N ALA A 87 -8.00 -8.59 1.56
CA ALA A 87 -6.93 -9.15 2.38
C ALA A 87 -7.51 -9.90 3.60
N ALA A 88 -8.48 -9.29 4.29
CA ALA A 88 -9.18 -9.91 5.41
C ALA A 88 -9.90 -11.20 5.00
N LYS A 89 -10.61 -11.19 3.86
CA LYS A 89 -11.28 -12.39 3.33
C LYS A 89 -10.30 -13.53 3.03
N ARG A 90 -9.12 -13.21 2.46
CA ARG A 90 -8.06 -14.20 2.21
C ARG A 90 -7.47 -14.74 3.52
N GLY A 91 -7.33 -13.88 4.53
CA GLY A 91 -6.90 -14.28 5.88
C GLY A 91 -7.87 -15.27 6.53
N ALA A 92 -9.17 -14.97 6.48
CA ALA A 92 -10.22 -15.85 7.01
C ALA A 92 -10.23 -17.21 6.30
N ALA A 93 -10.18 -17.23 4.96
CA ALA A 93 -10.12 -18.48 4.20
C ALA A 93 -8.90 -19.35 4.57
N LYS A 94 -7.76 -18.72 4.84
CA LYS A 94 -6.56 -19.43 5.29
C LYS A 94 -6.69 -19.97 6.71
N GLN A 95 -7.40 -19.26 7.59
CA GLN A 95 -7.71 -19.77 8.94
C GLN A 95 -8.63 -20.99 8.87
N ASP A 96 -9.68 -20.94 8.03
CA ASP A 96 -10.58 -22.08 7.83
C ASP A 96 -9.83 -23.31 7.29
N GLU A 97 -8.92 -23.12 6.34
CA GLU A 97 -8.08 -24.20 5.81
C GLU A 97 -7.19 -24.83 6.90
N LEU A 98 -6.59 -24.00 7.76
CA LEU A 98 -5.78 -24.49 8.88
C LEU A 98 -6.60 -25.24 9.91
N LEU A 99 -7.83 -24.79 10.22
CA LEU A 99 -8.74 -25.49 11.12
C LEU A 99 -9.19 -26.83 10.54
N ALA A 100 -9.48 -26.88 9.23
CA ALA A 100 -9.84 -28.11 8.54
C ALA A 100 -8.71 -29.15 8.47
N ALA A 101 -7.45 -28.71 8.63
CA ALA A 101 -6.29 -29.59 8.68
C ALA A 101 -6.02 -30.18 10.08
N VAL A 102 -6.69 -29.68 11.13
CA VAL A 102 -6.55 -30.22 12.49
C VAL A 102 -7.34 -31.54 12.58
N PRO A 103 -6.74 -32.64 13.05
CA PRO A 103 -7.47 -33.90 13.27
C PRO A 103 -8.61 -33.73 14.27
N ASP A 104 -9.76 -34.33 13.98
CA ASP A 104 -10.98 -34.20 14.80
C ASP A 104 -10.78 -34.62 16.25
N ASP A 105 -10.05 -35.71 16.50
CA ASP A 105 -9.76 -36.20 17.86
C ASP A 105 -8.96 -35.17 18.67
N ALA A 106 -7.98 -34.54 18.05
CA ALA A 106 -7.15 -33.52 18.70
C ALA A 106 -7.97 -32.26 19.01
N LEU A 107 -8.90 -31.89 18.13
CA LEU A 107 -9.81 -30.77 18.35
C LEU A 107 -10.83 -31.09 19.46
N ALA A 108 -11.36 -32.31 19.49
CA ALA A 108 -12.29 -32.76 20.54
C ALA A 108 -11.65 -32.77 21.92
N ASP A 109 -10.41 -33.28 22.04
CA ASP A 109 -9.65 -33.27 23.29
C ASP A 109 -9.38 -31.84 23.80
N GLU A 110 -9.11 -30.92 22.89
CA GLU A 110 -8.87 -29.50 23.20
C GLU A 110 -10.13 -28.83 23.77
N LEU A 111 -11.27 -29.04 23.10
CA LEU A 111 -12.57 -28.52 23.53
C LEU A 111 -12.95 -29.07 24.92
N VAL A 112 -12.74 -30.37 25.16
CA VAL A 112 -12.97 -30.99 26.48
C VAL A 112 -12.05 -30.39 27.55
N ARG A 113 -10.77 -30.19 27.24
CA ARG A 113 -9.82 -29.54 28.17
C ARG A 113 -10.26 -28.12 28.54
N ARG A 114 -10.93 -27.41 27.64
CA ARG A 114 -11.51 -26.08 27.88
C ARG A 114 -12.86 -26.10 28.60
N GLY A 115 -13.35 -27.27 29.00
CA GLY A 115 -14.60 -27.45 29.72
C GLY A 115 -15.84 -27.58 28.84
N TRP A 116 -15.68 -27.82 27.53
CA TRP A 116 -16.79 -28.11 26.63
C TRP A 116 -17.07 -29.62 26.56
N VAL A 117 -18.27 -30.01 26.11
CA VAL A 117 -18.64 -31.42 25.90
C VAL A 117 -18.84 -31.66 24.40
N CYS A 118 -18.08 -32.60 23.84
CA CYS A 118 -18.20 -33.00 22.43
C CYS A 118 -19.08 -34.26 22.31
N MET A 119 -20.05 -34.25 21.39
CA MET A 119 -20.86 -35.43 21.05
C MET A 119 -20.68 -35.76 19.56
N PRO A 120 -20.55 -37.04 19.18
CA PRO A 120 -20.44 -37.43 17.79
C PRO A 120 -21.75 -37.11 17.04
N PRO A 121 -21.67 -36.76 15.73
CA PRO A 121 -22.86 -36.57 14.92
C PRO A 121 -23.67 -37.88 14.81
N ALA A 122 -24.99 -37.74 14.71
CA ALA A 122 -25.95 -38.86 14.64
C ALA A 122 -25.96 -39.57 13.27
#